data_AF-A0A833IQS7-F1
#
_entry.id   AF-A0A833IQS7-F1
#
_cell.length_a   1.000
_cell.length_b   1.000
_cell.length_c   1.000
_cell.angle_alpha   90.00
_cell.angle_beta   90.00
_cell.angle_gamma   90.00
#
_symmetry.space_group_name_H-M   'P 1'
#
loop_
_entity.id
_entity.type
_entity.pdbx_description
1 polymer ?
#
loop_
_entity_poly.entity_id
_entity_poly.type
_entity_poly.pdbx_seq_one_letter_code
_entity_poly.pdbx_strand_id
1 'polypeptide(L)'
;MDWKDVKAGIGRIAPVLGAAIGGPTGGAVGTLVASALGVDDSPEAVQRAVERDPEAALKLKQLEQEHARELRRMVLEAEAVHLAQINETIRTEAAADDAYVRRWRPTYGYATALTWVLQSLAIVAAIVGAAFVYPEHAGEILNGLSVLMGAMVTMWSIALAVLGVSVRQRSRDKQVQAGQAPDGIFDALAQRLGRGGEKENRGAE
;
A
#
# COMPACT_ATOMS: atom_id res chain seq x y z
N MET A 1 3.79 20.47 15.41
CA MET A 1 2.95 19.26 15.25
C MET A 1 2.43 19.26 13.83
N ASP A 2 2.20 18.11 13.23
CA ASP A 2 1.66 18.03 11.86
C ASP A 2 0.17 17.66 11.88
N TRP A 3 -0.56 18.01 10.82
CA TRP A 3 -1.96 17.61 10.64
C TRP A 3 -2.16 16.08 10.73
N LYS A 4 -1.14 15.31 10.34
CA LYS A 4 -1.13 13.85 10.44
C LYS A 4 -1.20 13.34 11.88
N ASP A 5 -0.75 14.13 12.85
CA ASP A 5 -0.76 13.75 14.26
C ASP A 5 -2.17 13.85 14.85
N VAL A 6 -3.03 14.72 14.29
CA VAL A 6 -4.42 14.95 14.76
C VAL A 6 -5.40 13.92 14.16
N LYS A 7 -5.01 13.23 13.08
CA LYS A 7 -5.80 12.18 12.39
C LYS A 7 -6.40 11.17 13.35
N ALA A 8 -5.65 10.70 14.34
CA ALA A 8 -6.10 9.60 15.20
C ALA A 8 -7.26 10.02 16.11
N GLY A 9 -7.24 11.26 16.60
CA GLY A 9 -8.33 11.83 17.41
C GLY A 9 -9.58 12.04 16.59
N ILE A 10 -9.45 12.72 15.44
CA ILE A 10 -10.58 13.03 14.56
C ILE A 10 -11.13 11.76 13.91
N GLY A 11 -10.27 10.86 13.42
CA GLY A 11 -10.66 9.64 12.72
C GLY A 11 -11.44 8.62 13.56
N ARG A 12 -11.34 8.68 14.89
CA ARG A 12 -12.20 7.88 15.78
C ARG A 12 -13.65 8.37 15.79
N ILE A 13 -13.86 9.67 15.56
CA ILE A 13 -15.17 10.33 15.62
C ILE A 13 -15.78 10.44 14.22
N ALA A 14 -14.96 10.86 13.26
CA ALA A 14 -15.29 11.16 11.87
C ALA A 14 -14.21 10.53 10.95
N PRO A 15 -14.41 9.28 10.49
CA PRO A 15 -13.41 8.52 9.74
C PRO A 15 -12.98 9.14 8.40
N VAL A 16 -13.89 9.77 7.66
CA VAL A 16 -13.60 10.42 6.37
C VAL A 16 -12.78 11.67 6.60
N LEU A 17 -13.15 12.49 7.59
CA LEU A 17 -12.34 13.66 7.97
C LEU A 17 -10.95 13.23 8.45
N GLY A 18 -10.84 12.18 9.26
CA GLY A 18 -9.55 11.65 9.70
C GLY A 18 -8.68 11.16 8.53
N ALA A 19 -9.26 10.48 7.55
CA ALA A 19 -8.56 10.07 6.33
C ALA A 19 -8.09 11.27 5.51
N ALA A 20 -8.92 12.30 5.38
CA ALA A 20 -8.61 13.49 4.60
C ALA A 20 -7.55 14.39 5.27
N ILE A 21 -7.57 14.48 6.61
CA ILE A 21 -6.55 15.19 7.41
C ILE A 21 -5.20 14.46 7.40
N GLY A 22 -5.22 13.13 7.44
CA GLY A 22 -4.00 12.33 7.38
C GLY A 22 -3.39 12.18 5.99
N GLY A 23 -4.13 12.57 4.95
CA GLY A 23 -3.76 12.44 3.56
C GLY A 23 -3.11 13.72 2.97
N PRO A 24 -2.91 13.75 1.65
CA PRO A 24 -2.34 14.91 0.95
C PRO A 24 -3.16 16.19 1.10
N THR A 25 -4.47 16.05 1.38
CA THR A 25 -5.42 17.15 1.60
C THR A 25 -5.39 17.72 3.01
N GLY A 26 -4.44 17.28 3.85
CA GLY A 26 -4.49 17.48 5.29
C GLY A 26 -4.55 18.92 5.75
N GLY A 27 -3.80 19.81 5.09
CA GLY A 27 -3.84 21.24 5.39
C GLY A 27 -5.21 21.86 5.08
N ALA A 28 -5.74 21.63 3.88
CA ALA A 28 -7.03 22.21 3.46
C ALA A 28 -8.22 21.71 4.30
N VAL A 29 -8.21 20.44 4.69
CA VAL A 29 -9.27 19.89 5.56
C VAL A 29 -9.06 20.30 7.01
N GLY A 30 -7.81 20.46 7.44
CA GLY A 30 -7.46 21.01 8.75
C GLY A 30 -8.04 22.40 8.97
N THR A 31 -7.93 23.28 7.98
CA THR A 31 -8.48 24.65 8.04
C THR A 31 -10.01 24.66 8.11
N LEU A 32 -10.68 23.76 7.37
CA LEU A 32 -12.14 23.58 7.43
C LEU A 32 -12.59 23.12 8.81
N VAL A 33 -11.86 22.17 9.41
CA VAL A 33 -12.15 21.69 10.76
C VAL A 33 -11.89 22.79 11.81
N ALA A 34 -10.78 23.53 11.71
CA ALA A 34 -10.48 24.64 12.60
C ALA A 34 -11.60 25.70 12.58
N SER A 35 -12.08 26.03 11.37
CA SER A 35 -13.19 26.96 11.16
C SER A 35 -14.50 26.45 11.78
N ALA A 36 -14.83 25.16 11.59
CA ALA A 36 -16.02 24.55 12.16
C ALA A 36 -15.99 24.47 13.70
N LEU A 37 -14.79 24.33 14.28
CA LEU A 37 -14.59 24.30 15.73
C LEU A 37 -14.41 25.71 16.33
N GLY A 38 -14.20 26.73 15.50
CA GLY A 38 -13.98 28.12 15.94
C GLY A 38 -12.64 28.32 16.63
N VAL A 39 -11.61 27.59 16.21
CA VAL A 39 -10.25 27.67 16.77
C VAL A 39 -9.24 28.12 15.73
N ASP A 40 -8.04 28.45 16.18
CA ASP A 40 -6.93 28.81 15.29
C ASP A 40 -6.64 27.68 14.29
N ASP A 41 -6.25 28.07 13.08
CA ASP A 41 -5.86 27.18 11.99
C ASP A 41 -4.47 26.55 12.24
N SER A 42 -4.40 25.73 13.29
CA SER A 42 -3.22 24.98 13.66
C SER A 42 -3.58 23.57 14.15
N PRO A 43 -2.77 22.55 13.83
CA PRO A 43 -2.97 21.18 14.32
C PRO A 43 -3.13 21.12 15.84
N GLU A 44 -2.32 21.91 16.57
CA GLU A 44 -2.31 21.94 18.02
C GLU A 44 -3.61 22.53 18.60
N ALA A 45 -4.16 23.60 17.98
CA ALA A 45 -5.43 24.18 18.43
C ALA A 45 -6.61 23.26 18.16
N VAL A 46 -6.65 22.63 16.99
CA VAL A 46 -7.67 21.65 16.63
C VAL A 46 -7.61 20.44 17.56
N GLN A 47 -6.43 19.88 17.82
CA GLN A 47 -6.30 18.75 18.74
C GLN A 47 -6.82 19.12 20.13
N ARG A 48 -6.41 20.28 20.67
CA ARG A 48 -6.89 20.74 21.99
C ARG A 48 -8.40 20.91 22.02
N ALA A 49 -9.00 21.42 20.94
CA ALA A 49 -10.45 21.56 20.83
C ALA A 49 -11.14 20.20 20.88
N VAL A 50 -10.65 19.23 20.09
CA VAL A 50 -11.20 17.87 20.04
C VAL A 50 -11.08 17.13 21.38
N GLU A 51 -10.01 17.38 22.15
CA GLU A 51 -9.80 16.76 23.46
C GLU A 51 -10.61 17.41 24.59
N ARG A 52 -10.80 18.73 24.54
CA ARG A 52 -11.37 19.51 25.64
C ARG A 52 -12.86 19.84 25.50
N ASP A 53 -13.37 19.88 24.27
CA ASP A 53 -14.76 20.24 23.99
C ASP A 53 -15.56 18.97 23.61
N PRO A 54 -16.47 18.49 24.47
CA PRO A 54 -17.37 17.38 24.14
C PRO A 54 -18.27 17.66 22.93
N GLU A 55 -18.59 18.93 22.64
CA GLU A 55 -19.38 19.32 21.48
C GLU A 55 -18.57 19.25 20.17
N ALA A 56 -17.24 19.29 20.24
CA ALA A 56 -16.39 19.14 19.06
C ALA A 56 -16.66 17.83 18.33
N ALA A 57 -16.96 16.75 19.07
CA ALA A 57 -17.30 15.47 18.47
C ALA A 57 -18.59 15.52 17.64
N LEU A 58 -19.61 16.26 18.11
CA LEU A 58 -20.86 16.45 17.38
C LEU A 58 -20.65 17.32 16.15
N LYS A 59 -19.91 18.43 16.28
CA LYS A 59 -19.58 19.34 15.16
C LYS A 59 -18.79 18.61 14.07
N LEU A 60 -17.78 17.83 14.43
CA LEU A 60 -17.01 17.02 13.48
C LEU A 60 -17.87 16.01 12.73
N LYS A 61 -18.78 15.33 13.45
CA LYS A 61 -19.67 14.35 12.83
C LYS A 61 -20.70 15.00 11.90
N GLN A 62 -21.22 16.16 12.27
CA GLN A 62 -22.11 16.96 11.42
C GLN A 62 -21.37 17.43 10.15
N LEU A 63 -20.16 17.99 10.31
CA LEU A 63 -19.32 18.43 9.20
C LEU A 63 -19.01 17.27 8.24
N GLU A 64 -18.68 16.09 8.78
CA GLU A 64 -18.47 14.90 7.96
C GLU A 64 -19.75 14.49 7.23
N GLN A 65 -20.91 14.51 7.89
CA GLN A 65 -22.17 14.12 7.25
C GLN A 65 -22.58 15.09 6.14
N GLU A 66 -22.41 16.38 6.35
CA GLU A 66 -22.72 17.44 5.40
C GLU A 66 -21.84 17.33 4.15
N HIS A 67 -20.52 17.14 4.34
CA HIS A 67 -19.55 17.14 3.26
C HIS A 67 -19.02 15.74 2.89
N ALA A 68 -19.66 14.65 3.33
CA ALA A 68 -19.12 13.28 3.19
C ALA A 68 -18.72 12.94 1.75
N ARG A 69 -19.54 13.34 0.78
CA ARG A 69 -19.31 13.06 -0.64
C ARG A 69 -18.15 13.90 -1.18
N GLU A 70 -18.11 15.18 -0.84
CA GLU A 70 -17.07 16.12 -1.27
C GLU A 70 -15.72 15.76 -0.67
N LEU A 71 -15.67 15.46 0.63
CA LEU A 71 -14.47 15.00 1.32
C LEU A 71 -13.93 13.70 0.71
N ARG A 72 -14.80 12.71 0.47
CA ARG A 72 -14.39 11.46 -0.21
C ARG A 72 -13.85 11.74 -1.61
N ARG A 73 -14.54 12.59 -2.37
CA ARG A 73 -14.11 12.97 -3.73
C ARG A 73 -12.75 13.65 -3.70
N MET A 74 -12.56 14.61 -2.80
CA MET A 74 -11.30 15.34 -2.63
C MET A 74 -10.14 14.39 -2.27
N VAL A 75 -10.36 13.44 -1.34
CA VAL A 75 -9.35 12.43 -0.98
C VAL A 75 -9.00 11.54 -2.17
N LEU A 76 -10.01 11.06 -2.91
CA LEU A 76 -9.79 10.21 -4.07
C LEU A 76 -9.08 10.95 -5.21
N GLU A 77 -9.46 12.20 -5.49
CA GLU A 77 -8.82 13.05 -6.49
C GLU A 77 -7.37 13.36 -6.12
N ALA A 78 -7.11 13.73 -4.86
CA ALA A 78 -5.76 13.99 -4.39
C ALA A 78 -4.87 12.74 -4.45
N GLU A 79 -5.41 11.57 -4.09
CA GLU A 79 -4.68 10.31 -4.21
C GLU A 79 -4.45 9.94 -5.69
N ALA A 80 -5.43 10.18 -6.58
CA ALA A 80 -5.26 9.95 -8.01
C ALA A 80 -4.17 10.86 -8.61
N VAL A 81 -4.13 12.14 -8.24
CA VAL A 81 -3.08 13.09 -8.65
C VAL A 81 -1.72 12.64 -8.12
N HIS A 82 -1.65 12.27 -6.84
CA HIS A 82 -0.40 11.79 -6.23
C HIS A 82 0.12 10.53 -6.94
N LEU A 83 -0.75 9.55 -7.19
CA LEU A 83 -0.40 8.35 -7.95
C LEU A 83 0.01 8.69 -9.40
N ALA A 84 -0.62 9.68 -10.04
CA ALA A 84 -0.25 10.12 -11.38
C ALA A 84 1.17 10.72 -11.39
N GLN A 85 1.52 11.57 -10.43
CA GLN A 85 2.87 12.15 -10.28
C GLN A 85 3.94 11.07 -10.02
N ILE A 86 3.63 10.09 -9.17
CA ILE A 86 4.51 8.92 -8.98
C ILE A 86 4.71 8.21 -10.31
N ASN A 87 3.64 7.87 -11.03
CA ASN A 87 3.75 7.15 -12.32
C ASN A 87 4.51 7.95 -13.38
N GLU A 88 4.35 9.27 -13.42
CA GLU A 88 5.12 10.15 -14.32
C GLU A 88 6.62 10.10 -13.99
N THR A 89 6.97 10.16 -12.71
CA THR A 89 8.35 10.04 -12.24
C THR A 89 8.93 8.68 -12.64
N ILE A 90 8.17 7.60 -12.46
CA ILE A 90 8.56 6.23 -12.86
C ILE A 90 8.83 6.14 -14.37
N ARG A 91 7.96 6.73 -15.19
CA ARG A 91 8.13 6.73 -16.65
C ARG A 91 9.34 7.55 -17.08
N THR A 92 9.59 8.67 -16.40
CA THR A 92 10.77 9.50 -16.61
C THR A 92 12.05 8.74 -16.27
N GLU A 93 12.09 8.04 -15.13
CA GLU A 93 13.20 7.15 -14.75
C GLU A 93 13.42 6.03 -15.79
N ALA A 94 12.35 5.43 -16.30
CA ALA A 94 12.43 4.37 -17.30
C ALA A 94 12.94 4.88 -18.67
N ALA A 95 12.68 6.15 -18.99
CA ALA A 95 13.16 6.83 -20.18
C ALA A 95 14.54 7.48 -20.00
N ALA A 96 15.11 7.45 -18.78
CA ALA A 96 16.41 8.04 -18.52
C ALA A 96 17.51 7.38 -19.37
N ASP A 97 18.46 8.20 -19.83
CA ASP A 97 19.59 7.74 -20.65
C ASP A 97 20.52 6.80 -19.86
N ASP A 98 20.69 7.06 -18.56
CA ASP A 98 21.52 6.24 -17.67
C ASP A 98 20.98 4.80 -17.55
N ALA A 99 21.83 3.84 -17.94
CA ALA A 99 21.50 2.42 -17.93
C ALA A 99 21.28 1.86 -16.52
N TYR A 100 21.96 2.40 -15.50
CA TYR A 100 21.78 1.99 -14.11
C TYR A 100 20.40 2.40 -13.59
N VAL A 101 20.02 3.67 -13.81
CA VAL A 101 18.69 4.19 -13.44
C VAL A 101 17.57 3.45 -14.18
N ARG A 102 17.75 3.18 -15.47
CA ARG A 102 16.71 2.45 -16.24
C ARG A 102 16.55 0.98 -15.82
N ARG A 103 17.62 0.34 -15.35
CA ARG A 103 17.65 -1.12 -15.10
C ARG A 103 17.54 -1.50 -13.63
N TRP A 104 17.52 -0.57 -12.68
CA TRP A 104 17.53 -0.91 -11.25
C TRP A 104 16.39 -1.86 -10.84
N ARG A 105 15.14 -1.64 -11.32
CA ARG A 105 13.98 -2.50 -10.98
C ARG A 105 14.14 -3.93 -11.52
N PRO A 106 14.43 -4.14 -12.82
CA PRO A 106 14.78 -5.46 -13.33
C PRO A 106 15.96 -6.10 -12.59
N THR A 107 17.03 -5.34 -12.34
CA THR A 107 18.24 -5.83 -11.67
C THR A 107 17.93 -6.33 -10.27
N TYR A 108 17.10 -5.62 -9.50
CA TYR A 108 16.64 -6.09 -8.19
C TYR A 108 15.92 -7.44 -8.31
N GLY A 109 14.99 -7.58 -9.26
CA GLY A 109 14.31 -8.86 -9.49
C GLY A 109 15.25 -10.01 -9.86
N TYR A 110 16.24 -9.77 -10.73
CA TYR A 110 17.25 -10.78 -11.08
C TYR A 110 18.16 -11.12 -9.90
N ALA A 111 18.59 -10.13 -9.13
CA ALA A 111 19.41 -10.33 -7.94
C ALA A 111 18.65 -11.16 -6.89
N THR A 112 17.38 -10.85 -6.63
CA THR A 112 16.52 -11.62 -5.74
C THR A 112 16.32 -13.07 -6.22
N ALA A 113 16.13 -13.28 -7.52
CA ALA A 113 16.02 -14.64 -8.07
C ALA A 113 17.34 -15.42 -7.93
N LEU A 114 18.47 -14.77 -8.20
CA LEU A 114 19.80 -15.38 -8.04
C LEU A 114 20.08 -15.74 -6.59
N THR A 115 19.81 -14.85 -5.64
CA THR A 115 20.00 -15.14 -4.21
C THR A 115 19.10 -16.27 -3.75
N TRP A 116 17.86 -16.35 -4.24
CA TRP A 116 16.95 -17.47 -3.95
C TRP A 116 17.51 -18.81 -4.42
N VAL A 117 18.04 -18.86 -5.65
CA VAL A 117 18.66 -20.08 -6.21
C VAL A 117 19.89 -20.47 -5.40
N LEU A 118 20.80 -19.52 -5.12
CA LEU A 118 22.01 -19.79 -4.33
C LEU A 118 21.68 -20.28 -2.92
N GLN A 119 20.69 -19.66 -2.27
CA GLN A 119 20.23 -20.09 -0.96
C GLN A 119 19.62 -21.49 -1.00
N SER A 120 18.80 -21.80 -2.01
CA SER A 120 18.21 -23.13 -2.17
C SER A 120 19.29 -24.19 -2.37
N LEU A 121 20.31 -23.90 -3.19
CA LEU A 121 21.46 -24.78 -3.38
C LEU A 121 22.28 -24.96 -2.10
N ALA A 122 22.49 -23.91 -1.31
CA ALA A 122 23.19 -24.00 -0.03
C ALA A 122 22.43 -24.86 0.99
N ILE A 123 21.09 -24.74 1.05
CA ILE A 123 20.25 -25.58 1.92
C ILE A 123 20.34 -27.05 1.48
N VAL A 124 20.21 -27.33 0.18
CA VAL A 124 20.35 -28.70 -0.35
C VAL A 124 21.74 -29.26 -0.05
N ALA A 125 22.80 -28.49 -0.25
CA ALA A 125 24.17 -28.89 0.05
C ALA A 125 24.37 -29.17 1.54
N ALA A 126 23.77 -28.37 2.44
CA ALA A 126 23.83 -28.60 3.88
C ALA A 126 23.10 -29.89 4.29
N ILE A 127 21.94 -30.19 3.68
CA ILE A 127 21.20 -31.44 3.93
C ILE A 127 21.99 -32.64 3.41
N VAL A 128 22.54 -32.57 2.20
CA VAL A 128 23.37 -33.63 1.63
C VAL A 128 24.64 -33.84 2.46
N GLY A 129 25.27 -32.76 2.92
CA GLY A 129 26.43 -32.81 3.81
C GLY A 129 26.10 -33.49 5.14
N ALA A 130 24.98 -33.13 5.76
CA ALA A 130 24.48 -33.78 6.98
C ALA A 130 24.16 -35.27 6.76
N ALA A 131 23.63 -35.65 5.60
CA ALA A 131 23.23 -37.03 5.33
C ALA A 131 24.41 -37.96 4.98
N PHE A 132 25.41 -37.46 4.25
CA PHE A 132 26.41 -38.31 3.61
C PHE A 132 27.88 -37.98 3.95
N VAL A 133 28.17 -36.77 4.42
CA VAL A 133 29.57 -36.32 4.65
C VAL A 133 29.89 -36.22 6.13
N TYR A 134 28.96 -35.66 6.92
CA TYR A 134 29.11 -35.43 8.37
C TYR A 134 27.88 -35.96 9.14
N PRO A 135 27.54 -37.25 9.04
CA PRO A 135 26.36 -37.83 9.69
C PRO A 135 26.38 -37.68 11.21
N GLU A 136 27.55 -37.65 11.84
CA GLU A 136 27.73 -37.46 13.27
C GLU A 136 27.30 -36.06 13.76
N HIS A 137 27.31 -35.06 12.88
CA HIS A 137 26.87 -33.69 13.17
C HIS A 137 25.50 -33.35 12.56
N ALA A 138 24.78 -34.33 11.99
CA ALA A 138 23.55 -34.10 11.24
C ALA A 138 22.49 -33.34 12.07
N GLY A 139 22.33 -33.70 13.34
CA GLY A 139 21.38 -33.04 14.24
C GLY A 139 21.68 -31.54 14.44
N GLU A 140 22.94 -31.18 14.61
CA GLU A 140 23.37 -29.78 14.77
C GLU A 140 23.18 -28.98 13.49
N ILE A 141 23.54 -29.56 12.34
CA ILE A 141 23.37 -28.92 11.03
C ILE A 141 21.88 -28.65 10.74
N LEU A 142 21.00 -29.64 10.95
CA LEU A 142 19.56 -29.50 10.71
C LEU A 142 18.90 -28.51 11.68
N ASN A 143 19.36 -28.45 12.93
CA ASN A 143 18.90 -27.45 13.89
C ASN A 143 19.35 -26.04 13.47
N GLY A 144 20.63 -25.87 13.11
CA GLY A 144 21.17 -24.60 12.60
C GLY A 144 20.41 -24.11 11.37
N LEU A 145 20.07 -24.99 10.42
CA LEU A 145 19.22 -24.67 9.27
C LEU A 145 17.83 -24.18 9.70
N SER A 146 17.22 -24.83 10.69
CA SER A 146 15.89 -24.44 11.19
C SER A 146 15.91 -23.03 11.81
N VAL A 147 16.94 -22.72 12.61
CA VAL A 147 17.15 -21.38 13.19
C VAL A 147 17.36 -20.34 12.10
N LEU A 148 18.21 -20.64 11.11
CA LEU A 148 18.48 -19.75 9.98
C LEU A 148 17.20 -19.45 9.19
N MET A 149 16.40 -20.48 8.87
CA MET A 149 15.13 -20.32 8.17
C MET A 149 14.18 -19.39 8.92
N GLY A 150 14.09 -19.51 10.25
CA GLY A 150 13.29 -18.62 11.09
C GLY A 150 13.76 -17.16 11.05
N ALA A 151 15.07 -16.93 11.18
CA ALA A 151 15.66 -15.58 11.13
C ALA A 151 15.44 -14.90 9.76
N MET A 152 15.39 -15.68 8.69
CA MET A 152 15.26 -15.17 7.33
C MET A 152 13.82 -14.79 6.93
N VAL A 153 12.78 -15.21 7.68
CA VAL A 153 11.37 -14.93 7.34
C VAL A 153 11.11 -13.43 7.21
N THR A 154 11.55 -12.62 8.18
CA THR A 154 11.30 -11.18 8.19
C THR A 154 12.02 -10.48 7.03
N MET A 155 13.28 -10.83 6.78
CA MET A 155 14.07 -10.27 5.69
C MET A 155 13.42 -10.55 4.33
N TRP A 156 13.05 -11.81 4.06
CA TRP A 156 12.43 -12.21 2.79
C TRP A 156 11.03 -11.64 2.62
N SER A 157 10.25 -11.48 3.70
CA SER A 157 8.91 -10.88 3.62
C SER A 157 8.98 -9.45 3.07
N ILE A 158 9.95 -8.66 3.54
CA ILE A 158 10.18 -7.29 3.04
C ILE A 158 10.67 -7.33 1.59
N ALA A 159 11.67 -8.17 1.29
CA ALA A 159 12.24 -8.25 -0.05
C ALA A 159 11.21 -8.66 -1.11
N LEU A 160 10.35 -9.63 -0.80
CA LEU A 160 9.28 -10.10 -1.68
C LEU A 160 8.12 -9.11 -1.79
N ALA A 161 7.83 -8.31 -0.75
CA ALA A 161 6.86 -7.24 -0.85
C ALA A 161 7.29 -6.18 -1.87
N VAL A 162 8.57 -5.78 -1.84
CA VAL A 162 9.15 -4.85 -2.83
C VAL A 162 9.07 -5.45 -4.24
N LEU A 163 9.45 -6.72 -4.40
CA LEU A 163 9.35 -7.41 -5.68
C LEU A 163 7.90 -7.46 -6.17
N GLY A 164 6.95 -7.77 -5.29
CA GLY A 164 5.53 -7.82 -5.60
C GLY A 164 4.97 -6.48 -6.10
N VAL A 165 5.34 -5.36 -5.47
CA VAL A 165 4.98 -4.02 -5.93
C VAL A 165 5.54 -3.74 -7.32
N SER A 166 6.82 -4.04 -7.56
CA SER A 166 7.46 -3.81 -8.86
C SER A 166 6.85 -4.65 -9.98
N VAL A 167 6.51 -5.92 -9.72
CA VAL A 167 5.81 -6.81 -10.66
C VAL A 167 4.42 -6.26 -10.98
N ARG A 168 3.65 -5.85 -9.96
CA ARG A 168 2.32 -5.28 -10.15
C ARG A 168 2.37 -4.02 -11.02
N GLN A 169 3.28 -3.10 -10.74
CA GLN A 169 3.42 -1.86 -11.54
C GLN A 169 3.77 -2.17 -12.99
N ARG A 170 4.75 -3.06 -13.22
CA ARG A 170 5.12 -3.47 -14.58
C ARG A 170 3.95 -4.11 -15.35
N SER A 171 3.12 -4.89 -14.68
CA SER A 171 1.91 -5.46 -15.29
C SER A 171 0.90 -4.38 -15.68
N ARG A 172 0.68 -3.37 -14.81
CA ARG A 172 -0.19 -2.22 -15.13
C ARG A 172 0.36 -1.40 -16.29
N ASP A 173 1.67 -1.16 -16.34
CA ASP A 173 2.29 -0.44 -17.47
C ASP A 173 2.05 -1.16 -18.80
N LYS A 174 2.17 -2.49 -18.82
CA LYS A 174 1.86 -3.31 -20.00
C LYS A 174 0.39 -3.26 -20.38
N GLN A 175 -0.52 -3.29 -19.41
CA GLN A 175 -1.97 -3.17 -19.66
C GLN A 175 -2.29 -1.81 -20.30
N VAL A 176 -1.74 -0.72 -19.75
CA VAL A 176 -1.92 0.63 -20.29
C VAL A 176 -1.34 0.74 -21.71
N GLN A 177 -0.16 0.16 -21.97
CA GLN A 177 0.41 0.10 -23.33
C GLN A 177 -0.44 -0.71 -24.30
N ALA A 178 -1.11 -1.75 -23.82
CA ALA A 178 -2.04 -2.56 -24.61
C ALA A 178 -3.42 -1.92 -24.79
N GLY A 179 -3.63 -0.69 -24.32
CA GLY A 179 -4.92 0.01 -24.39
C GLY A 179 -5.99 -0.57 -23.46
N GLN A 180 -5.60 -1.43 -22.50
CA GLN A 180 -6.52 -1.99 -21.50
C GLN A 180 -6.68 -0.98 -20.36
N ALA A 181 -7.92 -0.72 -19.94
CA ALA A 181 -8.16 0.02 -18.72
C ALA A 181 -7.58 -0.79 -17.54
N PRO A 182 -6.75 -0.18 -16.67
CA PRO A 182 -6.17 -0.90 -15.55
C PRO A 182 -7.29 -1.38 -14.63
N ASP A 183 -7.44 -2.70 -14.47
CA ASP A 183 -8.53 -3.30 -13.69
C ASP A 183 -8.59 -2.67 -12.29
N GLY A 184 -9.58 -1.79 -12.08
CA GLY A 184 -9.92 -1.31 -10.76
C GLY A 184 -10.51 -2.45 -9.94
N ILE A 185 -10.30 -2.44 -8.63
CA ILE A 185 -10.98 -3.37 -7.71
C ILE A 185 -12.51 -3.30 -7.91
N PHE A 186 -13.01 -2.11 -8.25
CA PHE A 186 -14.42 -1.87 -8.58
C PHE A 186 -14.84 -2.42 -9.95
N ASP A 187 -13.97 -2.38 -10.97
CA ASP A 187 -14.26 -2.98 -12.29
C ASP A 187 -14.31 -4.50 -12.22
N ALA A 188 -13.41 -5.11 -11.42
CA ALA A 188 -13.44 -6.54 -11.16
C ALA A 188 -14.70 -6.98 -10.39
N LEU A 189 -15.19 -6.14 -9.46
CA LEU A 189 -16.44 -6.38 -8.75
C LEU A 189 -17.66 -6.21 -9.67
N ALA A 190 -17.68 -5.14 -10.47
CA ALA A 190 -18.74 -4.86 -11.43
C ALA A 190 -18.84 -5.93 -12.51
N GLN A 191 -17.70 -6.43 -13.04
CA GLN A 191 -17.68 -7.55 -13.98
C GLN A 191 -18.20 -8.85 -13.36
N ARG A 192 -17.88 -9.13 -12.08
CA ARG A 192 -18.37 -10.33 -11.40
C ARG A 192 -19.87 -10.26 -11.11
N LEU A 193 -20.40 -9.09 -10.77
CA LEU A 193 -21.83 -8.88 -10.57
C LEU A 193 -22.59 -8.90 -11.91
N GLY A 194 -22.04 -8.29 -12.96
CA GLY A 194 -22.65 -8.28 -14.30
C GLY A 194 -22.73 -9.68 -14.94
N ARG A 195 -21.73 -10.54 -14.72
CA ARG A 195 -21.75 -11.94 -15.19
C ARG A 195 -22.72 -12.84 -14.43
N GLY A 196 -23.20 -12.44 -13.26
CA GLY A 196 -24.21 -13.17 -12.48
C GLY A 196 -25.61 -13.08 -13.09
N GLY A 197 -25.97 -11.93 -13.68
CA GLY A 197 -27.31 -11.69 -14.23
C GLY A 197 -27.58 -12.34 -15.59
N GLU A 198 -26.55 -12.55 -16.43
CA GLU A 198 -26.74 -13.15 -17.77
C GLU A 198 -27.00 -14.66 -17.73
N LYS A 199 -26.70 -15.35 -16.63
CA LYS A 199 -26.95 -16.79 -16.51
C LYS A 199 -28.38 -17.14 -16.07
N GLU A 200 -29.12 -16.19 -15.51
CA GLU A 200 -30.48 -16.43 -15.03
C GLU A 200 -31.53 -16.32 -16.15
N ASN A 201 -31.22 -15.61 -17.24
CA ASN A 201 -32.18 -15.36 -18.33
C ASN A 201 -32.05 -16.31 -19.55
N ARG A 202 -31.27 -17.40 -19.44
CA ARG A 202 -31.13 -18.44 -20.50
C ARG A 202 -31.69 -19.81 -20.10
N GLY A 203 -32.42 -19.89 -18.98
CA GLY A 203 -33.06 -21.11 -18.50
C GLY A 203 -34.59 -21.11 -18.59
N ALA A 204 -35.19 -20.15 -19.28
CA ALA A 204 -36.63 -19.99 -19.41
C ALA A 204 -37.05 -19.78 -20.88
N GLU A 205 -36.68 -20.72 -21.75
CA GLU A 205 -37.39 -21.02 -23.01
C GLU A 205 -37.43 -22.54 -23.21
#